data_AF-A0A8J5TRW7-F1
#
_entry.id   AF-A0A8J5TRW7-F1
#
_cell.length_a   1.000
_cell.length_b   1.000
_cell.length_c   1.000
_cell.angle_alpha   90.00
_cell.angle_beta   90.00
_cell.angle_gamma   90.00
#
_symmetry.space_group_name_H-M   'P 1'
#
loop_
_entity.id
_entity.type
_entity.pdbx_description
1 polymer ?
#
loop_
_entity_poly.entity_id
_entity_poly.type
_entity_poly.pdbx_seq_one_letter_code
_entity_poly.pdbx_strand_id
1 'polypeptide(L)'
;MSHPQSIFHHTTLTPGSLLHHRRITVSKTTLHTQLKRLRETGRYDCFKLQWHEIYADKSMWPVPFHLFWDSDIAKWIEGACYFLHDELDGEIDAAVRELVDMIRAAQQDDGYLNVHYTVVEPGKRWTNLQDMHELYNAGHLIEAALAHHQYYKNNLLLEPIEKYVALIHRTFGPGENQLHGYPGHPEIELALFRLYQTTGNKDAYDLSRYFIEERGNRKGQHGQHYFEWESKQRGSSTHSGTTNRRGPFCARNVSPHRRSRYALHR
;
A
#
# COMPACT_ATOMS: atom_id res chain seq x y z
N MET A 1 -10.03 23.56 -7.86
CA MET A 1 -10.32 22.11 -7.95
C MET A 1 -10.95 21.68 -6.65
N SER A 2 -12.05 20.94 -6.67
CA SER A 2 -12.62 20.36 -5.45
C SER A 2 -11.72 19.22 -5.00
N HIS A 3 -11.03 19.38 -3.86
CA HIS A 3 -10.27 18.32 -3.19
C HIS A 3 -11.17 17.73 -2.11
N PRO A 4 -12.05 16.75 -2.42
CA PRO A 4 -13.03 16.25 -1.46
C PRO A 4 -12.37 15.78 -0.16
N GLN A 5 -11.14 15.25 -0.23
CA GLN A 5 -10.36 14.84 0.93
C GLN A 5 -10.00 15.99 1.87
N SER A 6 -9.89 17.22 1.35
CA SER A 6 -9.63 18.40 2.17
C SER A 6 -10.87 19.20 2.51
N ILE A 7 -11.93 19.18 1.68
CA ILE A 7 -13.12 20.05 1.86
C ILE A 7 -14.36 19.33 2.40
N PHE A 8 -14.29 18.02 2.67
CA PHE A 8 -15.47 17.26 3.13
C PHE A 8 -16.10 17.85 4.39
N HIS A 9 -15.32 18.46 5.27
CA HIS A 9 -15.80 19.11 6.50
C HIS A 9 -16.67 20.35 6.26
N HIS A 10 -16.66 20.92 5.05
CA HIS A 10 -17.59 21.97 4.64
C HIS A 10 -18.93 21.40 4.13
N THR A 11 -19.09 20.07 4.11
CA THR A 11 -20.31 19.41 3.63
C THR A 11 -21.12 18.91 4.82
N THR A 12 -22.39 19.29 4.87
CA THR A 12 -23.35 18.75 5.84
C THR A 12 -24.25 17.72 5.16
N LEU A 13 -24.47 16.58 5.83
CA LEU A 13 -25.43 15.59 5.38
C LEU A 13 -26.76 15.80 6.10
N THR A 14 -27.88 15.71 5.37
CA THR A 14 -29.22 15.81 5.96
C THR A 14 -29.41 14.72 7.03
N PRO A 15 -29.77 15.09 8.27
CA PRO A 15 -30.04 14.12 9.33
C PRO A 15 -31.11 13.10 8.89
N GLY A 16 -30.88 11.83 9.24
CA GLY A 16 -31.76 10.71 8.85
C GLY A 16 -31.64 10.24 7.39
N SER A 17 -30.86 10.91 6.55
CA SER A 17 -30.61 10.46 5.17
C SER A 17 -29.78 9.16 5.13
N LEU A 18 -29.83 8.45 4.00
CA LEU A 18 -29.03 7.24 3.77
C LEU A 18 -27.52 7.47 3.99
N LEU A 19 -26.98 8.59 3.50
CA LEU A 19 -25.57 8.91 3.65
C LEU A 19 -25.21 9.27 5.10
N HIS A 20 -26.11 9.96 5.81
CA HIS A 20 -25.93 10.26 7.23
C HIS A 20 -25.88 8.97 8.06
N HIS A 21 -26.84 8.05 7.87
CA HIS A 21 -26.81 6.74 8.54
C HIS A 21 -25.55 5.94 8.20
N ARG A 22 -25.11 5.97 6.93
CA ARG A 22 -23.88 5.28 6.53
C ARG A 22 -22.65 5.85 7.25
N ARG A 23 -22.53 7.18 7.36
CA ARG A 23 -21.41 7.80 8.11
C ARG A 23 -21.41 7.37 9.57
N ILE A 24 -22.57 7.38 10.24
CA ILE A 24 -22.71 6.92 11.63
C ILE A 24 -22.29 5.45 11.77
N THR A 25 -22.73 4.57 10.88
CA THR A 25 -22.33 3.15 10.91
C THR A 25 -20.83 2.99 10.74
N VAL A 26 -20.21 3.77 9.85
CA VAL A 26 -18.77 3.66 9.64
C VAL A 26 -17.98 4.15 10.86
N SER A 27 -18.34 5.30 11.42
CA SER A 27 -17.65 5.84 12.61
C SER A 27 -17.83 4.93 13.82
N LYS A 28 -19.07 4.51 14.13
CA LYS A 28 -19.38 3.77 15.36
C LYS A 28 -19.13 2.27 15.30
N THR A 29 -19.10 1.68 14.10
CA THR A 29 -19.01 0.22 13.96
C THR A 29 -17.86 -0.21 13.07
N THR A 30 -17.73 0.35 11.86
CA THR A 30 -16.75 -0.14 10.89
C THR A 30 -15.31 0.14 11.33
N LEU A 31 -14.99 1.35 11.80
CA LEU A 31 -13.63 1.68 12.27
C LEU A 31 -13.19 0.79 13.43
N HIS A 32 -14.08 0.60 14.41
CA HIS A 32 -13.86 -0.29 15.56
C HIS A 32 -13.68 -1.75 15.16
N THR A 33 -14.53 -2.25 14.26
CA THR A 33 -14.42 -3.62 13.73
C THR A 33 -13.11 -3.82 12.99
N GLN A 34 -12.71 -2.85 12.17
CA GLN A 34 -11.44 -2.89 11.45
C GLN A 34 -10.26 -2.84 12.42
N LEU A 35 -10.26 -1.93 13.39
CA LEU A 35 -9.22 -1.81 14.41
C LEU A 35 -9.03 -3.12 15.19
N LYS A 36 -10.15 -3.70 15.66
CA LYS A 36 -10.15 -5.02 16.29
C LYS A 36 -9.51 -6.06 15.38
N ARG A 37 -9.85 -6.05 14.07
CA ARG A 37 -9.31 -7.03 13.14
C ARG A 37 -7.83 -6.82 12.83
N LEU A 38 -7.36 -5.57 12.78
CA LEU A 38 -5.94 -5.24 12.66
C LEU A 38 -5.16 -5.83 13.86
N ARG A 39 -5.69 -5.67 15.08
CA ARG A 39 -5.09 -6.23 16.31
C ARG A 39 -5.07 -7.76 16.30
N GLU A 40 -6.20 -8.40 16.02
CA GLU A 40 -6.33 -9.87 16.02
C GLU A 40 -5.46 -10.57 14.96
N THR A 41 -5.14 -9.90 13.86
CA THR A 41 -4.37 -10.50 12.75
C THR A 41 -2.88 -10.17 12.79
N GLY A 42 -2.41 -9.44 13.82
CA GLY A 42 -1.02 -9.02 13.95
C GLY A 42 -0.64 -7.81 13.07
N ARG A 43 -1.55 -7.34 12.19
CA ARG A 43 -1.33 -6.15 11.34
C ARG A 43 -1.05 -4.90 12.16
N TYR A 44 -1.75 -4.73 13.29
CA TYR A 44 -1.62 -3.54 14.13
C TYR A 44 -0.17 -3.30 14.58
N ASP A 45 0.54 -4.38 14.85
CA ASP A 45 1.90 -4.36 15.39
C ASP A 45 2.98 -4.54 14.30
N CYS A 46 2.62 -4.55 13.01
CA CYS A 46 3.56 -4.89 11.93
C CYS A 46 4.76 -3.94 11.85
N PHE A 47 4.57 -2.67 12.17
CA PHE A 47 5.62 -1.67 12.21
C PHE A 47 6.51 -1.75 13.47
N LYS A 48 6.25 -2.67 14.40
CA LYS A 48 7.25 -3.05 15.42
C LYS A 48 8.41 -3.86 14.83
N LEU A 49 8.31 -4.26 13.56
CA LEU A 49 9.33 -4.99 12.79
C LEU A 49 9.74 -6.33 13.44
N GLN A 50 8.83 -6.95 14.17
CA GLN A 50 9.01 -8.27 14.76
C GLN A 50 8.50 -9.35 13.82
N TRP A 51 9.09 -10.55 13.91
CA TRP A 51 8.60 -11.70 13.17
C TRP A 51 7.19 -12.08 13.62
N HIS A 52 6.30 -12.36 12.66
CA HIS A 52 4.95 -12.89 12.89
C HIS A 52 4.77 -14.19 12.13
N GLU A 53 4.10 -15.19 12.70
CA GLU A 53 3.99 -16.55 12.12
C GLU A 53 3.41 -16.56 10.70
N ILE A 54 2.49 -15.64 10.40
CA ILE A 54 1.90 -15.49 9.07
C ILE A 54 2.92 -15.18 7.96
N TYR A 55 4.11 -14.68 8.29
CA TYR A 55 5.18 -14.43 7.32
C TYR A 55 5.77 -15.73 6.77
N ALA A 56 5.61 -16.84 7.49
CA ALA A 56 5.95 -18.17 7.00
C ALA A 56 4.86 -18.77 6.09
N ASP A 57 3.65 -18.20 6.05
CA ASP A 57 2.53 -18.74 5.29
C ASP A 57 2.69 -18.42 3.79
N LYS A 58 2.94 -19.49 3.01
CA LYS A 58 3.08 -19.45 1.55
C LYS A 58 1.87 -20.04 0.81
N SER A 59 0.74 -20.25 1.50
CA SER A 59 -0.46 -20.84 0.92
C SER A 59 -1.09 -19.98 -0.18
N MET A 60 -0.95 -18.65 -0.08
CA MET A 60 -1.29 -17.69 -1.12
C MET A 60 -0.01 -17.29 -1.89
N TRP A 61 0.31 -18.04 -2.92
CA TRP A 61 1.37 -17.69 -3.88
C TRP A 61 0.74 -17.26 -5.22
N PRO A 62 1.22 -16.19 -5.89
CA PRO A 62 2.46 -15.43 -5.63
C PRO A 62 2.32 -14.25 -4.65
N VAL A 63 1.17 -14.06 -3.99
CA VAL A 63 0.88 -12.87 -3.19
C VAL A 63 0.70 -13.24 -1.71
N PRO A 64 1.73 -13.07 -0.86
CA PRO A 64 1.63 -13.38 0.57
C PRO A 64 0.56 -12.54 1.26
N PHE A 65 -0.12 -13.10 2.27
CA PHE A 65 -1.18 -12.39 3.02
C PHE A 65 -0.71 -11.08 3.66
N HIS A 66 0.57 -11.00 4.01
CA HIS A 66 1.16 -9.86 4.70
C HIS A 66 1.67 -8.76 3.76
N LEU A 67 1.64 -8.98 2.45
CA LEU A 67 2.23 -8.05 1.47
C LEU A 67 1.62 -6.64 1.55
N PHE A 68 0.33 -6.56 1.91
CA PHE A 68 -0.45 -5.33 1.93
C PHE A 68 -0.64 -4.75 3.34
N TRP A 69 0.02 -5.30 4.36
CA TRP A 69 -0.19 -4.88 5.74
C TRP A 69 0.11 -3.39 5.97
N ASP A 70 1.17 -2.87 5.35
CA ASP A 70 1.50 -1.44 5.37
C ASP A 70 0.32 -0.59 4.88
N SER A 71 -0.27 -0.99 3.73
CA SER A 71 -1.42 -0.29 3.15
C SER A 71 -2.68 -0.44 4.00
N ASP A 72 -2.90 -1.59 4.64
CA ASP A 72 -4.07 -1.81 5.51
C ASP A 72 -4.05 -0.87 6.71
N ILE A 73 -2.87 -0.67 7.32
CA ILE A 73 -2.66 0.33 8.37
C ILE A 73 -2.88 1.75 7.82
N ALA A 74 -2.25 2.07 6.70
CA ALA A 74 -2.31 3.41 6.12
C ALA A 74 -3.75 3.83 5.75
N LYS A 75 -4.50 2.98 5.04
CA LYS A 75 -5.92 3.21 4.71
C LYS A 75 -6.78 3.39 5.96
N TRP A 76 -6.49 2.62 7.01
CA TRP A 76 -7.22 2.74 8.27
C TRP A 76 -6.92 4.07 8.98
N ILE A 77 -5.66 4.50 9.03
CA ILE A 77 -5.27 5.83 9.56
C ILE A 77 -5.94 6.95 8.77
N GLU A 78 -5.92 6.88 7.43
CA GLU A 78 -6.57 7.86 6.57
C GLU A 78 -8.07 7.97 6.90
N GLY A 79 -8.79 6.84 6.89
CA GLY A 79 -10.21 6.80 7.22
C GLY A 79 -10.51 7.29 8.63
N ALA A 80 -9.73 6.87 9.62
CA ALA A 80 -9.87 7.31 11.00
C ALA A 80 -9.75 8.84 11.13
N CYS A 81 -8.74 9.45 10.49
CA CYS A 81 -8.56 10.91 10.50
C CYS A 81 -9.76 11.65 9.89
N TYR A 82 -10.39 11.10 8.84
CA TYR A 82 -11.60 11.71 8.27
C TYR A 82 -12.82 11.65 9.19
N PHE A 83 -12.97 10.60 10.00
CA PHE A 83 -14.11 10.46 10.91
C PHE A 83 -13.91 11.14 12.26
N LEU A 84 -12.68 11.20 12.76
CA LEU A 84 -12.33 11.94 13.98
C LEU A 84 -12.64 13.44 13.85
N HIS A 85 -12.71 13.97 12.62
CA HIS A 85 -13.15 15.34 12.38
C HIS A 85 -14.61 15.58 12.79
N ASP A 86 -15.50 14.59 12.61
CA ASP A 86 -16.93 14.73 12.89
C ASP A 86 -17.26 14.53 14.38
N GLU A 87 -16.70 13.47 14.97
CA GLU A 87 -16.94 13.08 16.36
C GLU A 87 -15.63 12.50 16.93
N LEU A 88 -15.13 13.09 18.02
CA LEU A 88 -13.93 12.59 18.69
C LEU A 88 -14.22 11.23 19.33
N ASP A 89 -13.46 10.22 18.92
CA ASP A 89 -13.46 8.89 19.51
C ASP A 89 -12.07 8.62 20.11
N GLY A 90 -12.01 8.53 21.44
CA GLY A 90 -10.74 8.43 22.17
C GLY A 90 -9.97 7.13 21.90
N GLU A 91 -10.64 6.02 21.60
CA GLU A 91 -9.94 4.76 21.25
C GLU A 91 -9.31 4.88 19.86
N ILE A 92 -10.05 5.44 18.91
CA ILE A 92 -9.56 5.62 17.53
C ILE A 92 -8.42 6.64 17.48
N ASP A 93 -8.53 7.77 18.19
CA ASP A 93 -7.47 8.79 18.28
C ASP A 93 -6.17 8.20 18.87
N ALA A 94 -6.28 7.47 19.98
CA ALA A 94 -5.13 6.80 20.60
C ALA A 94 -4.48 5.78 19.64
N ALA A 95 -5.28 4.96 18.97
CA ALA A 95 -4.77 3.98 18.02
C ALA A 95 -4.06 4.62 16.82
N VAL A 96 -4.56 5.74 16.29
CA VAL A 96 -3.87 6.48 15.23
C VAL A 96 -2.51 6.99 15.70
N ARG A 97 -2.43 7.59 16.89
CA ARG A 97 -1.16 8.09 17.46
C ARG A 97 -0.15 6.96 17.66
N GLU A 98 -0.58 5.83 18.22
CA GLU A 98 0.26 4.65 18.41
C GLU A 98 0.80 4.11 17.07
N LEU A 99 -0.06 3.97 16.06
CA LEU A 99 0.34 3.52 14.73
C LEU A 99 1.32 4.48 14.05
N VAL A 100 1.11 5.79 14.19
CA VAL A 100 2.04 6.81 13.66
C VAL A 100 3.40 6.71 14.35
N ASP A 101 3.44 6.55 15.67
CA ASP A 101 4.71 6.37 16.39
C ASP A 101 5.41 5.07 16.02
N MET A 102 4.67 3.98 15.80
CA MET A 102 5.24 2.73 15.28
C MET A 102 5.82 2.90 13.86
N ILE A 103 5.10 3.55 12.94
CA ILE A 103 5.61 3.82 11.57
C ILE A 103 6.89 4.66 11.63
N ARG A 104 6.93 5.70 12.47
CA ARG A 104 8.12 6.54 12.65
C ARG A 104 9.30 5.74 13.18
N ALA A 105 9.07 4.88 14.17
CA ALA A 105 10.12 4.02 14.73
C ALA A 105 10.60 2.93 13.76
N ALA A 106 9.77 2.51 12.81
CA ALA A 106 10.10 1.50 11.79
C ALA A 106 10.98 2.04 10.66
N GLN A 107 11.00 3.37 10.45
CA GLN A 107 11.73 3.99 9.35
C GLN A 107 13.23 3.70 9.47
N GLN A 108 13.79 3.19 8.38
CA GLN A 108 15.23 2.92 8.26
C GLN A 108 16.00 4.24 8.05
N ASP A 109 17.30 4.24 8.35
CA ASP A 109 18.15 5.44 8.29
C ASP A 109 18.13 6.17 6.93
N ASP A 110 17.94 5.43 5.83
CA ASP A 110 17.87 5.97 4.47
C ASP A 110 16.48 6.51 4.08
N GLY A 111 15.49 6.39 4.98
CA GLY A 111 14.10 6.78 4.80
C GLY A 111 13.18 5.63 4.40
N TYR A 112 13.68 4.41 4.20
CA TYR A 112 12.88 3.28 3.72
C TYR A 112 11.81 2.82 4.71
N LEU A 113 10.61 2.52 4.18
CA LEU A 113 9.47 1.96 4.92
C LEU A 113 8.77 0.88 4.09
N ASN A 114 8.94 -0.37 4.49
CA ASN A 114 8.14 -1.50 3.99
C ASN A 114 8.33 -2.69 4.93
N VAL A 115 7.27 -3.26 5.50
CA VAL A 115 7.42 -4.35 6.49
C VAL A 115 7.95 -5.62 5.83
N HIS A 116 7.46 -5.96 4.64
CA HIS A 116 7.84 -7.18 3.92
C HIS A 116 9.34 -7.25 3.66
N TYR A 117 9.91 -6.24 3.02
CA TYR A 117 11.33 -6.21 2.66
C TYR A 117 12.26 -5.79 3.80
N THR A 118 11.71 -5.43 4.96
CA THR A 118 12.51 -5.19 6.18
C THR A 118 12.60 -6.46 7.03
N VAL A 119 11.49 -7.18 7.21
CA VAL A 119 11.41 -8.33 8.14
C VAL A 119 11.47 -9.68 7.42
N VAL A 120 10.78 -9.82 6.28
CA VAL A 120 10.53 -11.12 5.65
C VAL A 120 11.56 -11.42 4.57
N GLU A 121 11.86 -10.44 3.71
CA GLU A 121 12.86 -10.57 2.66
C GLU A 121 13.89 -9.43 2.68
N PRO A 122 14.67 -9.30 3.78
CA PRO A 122 15.72 -8.28 3.87
C PRO A 122 16.72 -8.39 2.70
N GLY A 123 17.13 -7.25 2.16
CA GLY A 123 18.07 -7.16 1.03
C GLY A 123 17.43 -7.30 -0.35
N LYS A 124 16.10 -7.47 -0.44
CA LYS A 124 15.39 -7.60 -1.73
C LYS A 124 14.55 -6.39 -2.14
N ARG A 125 14.78 -5.22 -1.52
CA ARG A 125 14.12 -3.95 -1.87
C ARG A 125 14.18 -3.72 -3.38
N TRP A 126 13.08 -3.31 -3.97
CA TRP A 126 12.96 -2.90 -5.39
C TRP A 126 13.24 -4.00 -6.42
N THR A 127 13.28 -5.27 -6.01
CA THR A 127 13.60 -6.39 -6.93
C THR A 127 12.38 -6.94 -7.68
N ASN A 128 11.15 -6.60 -7.23
CA ASN A 128 9.90 -7.02 -7.86
C ASN A 128 8.78 -5.98 -7.71
N LEU A 129 8.95 -4.83 -8.35
CA LEU A 129 7.93 -3.78 -8.42
C LEU A 129 6.65 -4.23 -9.13
N GLN A 130 6.75 -5.22 -10.03
CA GLN A 130 5.60 -5.74 -10.76
C GLN A 130 4.57 -6.35 -9.81
N ASP A 131 5.01 -7.19 -8.86
CA ASP A 131 4.10 -8.03 -8.07
C ASP A 131 4.14 -7.76 -6.56
N MET A 132 5.19 -7.13 -6.02
CA MET A 132 5.43 -7.07 -4.56
C MET A 132 5.09 -5.71 -3.91
N HIS A 133 4.44 -4.81 -4.66
CA HIS A 133 3.64 -3.68 -4.14
C HIS A 133 4.37 -2.68 -3.20
N GLU A 134 5.71 -2.57 -3.23
CA GLU A 134 6.45 -1.57 -2.42
C GLU A 134 5.95 -0.14 -2.67
N LEU A 135 5.83 0.24 -3.95
CA LEU A 135 5.36 1.56 -4.35
C LEU A 135 3.86 1.75 -4.08
N TYR A 136 3.05 0.69 -4.15
CA TYR A 136 1.63 0.75 -3.77
C TYR A 136 1.46 1.03 -2.27
N ASN A 137 2.21 0.32 -1.42
CA ASN A 137 2.22 0.55 0.02
C ASN A 137 2.70 1.97 0.35
N ALA A 138 3.74 2.46 -0.35
CA ALA A 138 4.24 3.83 -0.19
C ALA A 138 3.17 4.87 -0.56
N GLY A 139 2.40 4.65 -1.63
CA GLY A 139 1.29 5.52 -2.02
C GLY A 139 0.22 5.65 -0.94
N HIS A 140 -0.25 4.52 -0.37
CA HIS A 140 -1.20 4.54 0.75
C HIS A 140 -0.64 5.25 1.98
N LEU A 141 0.65 5.04 2.30
CA LEU A 141 1.31 5.75 3.40
C LEU A 141 1.35 7.28 3.18
N ILE A 142 1.51 7.74 1.93
CA ILE A 142 1.43 9.16 1.58
C ILE A 142 0.02 9.71 1.83
N GLU A 143 -1.02 9.02 1.37
CA GLU A 143 -2.41 9.45 1.58
C GLU A 143 -2.76 9.54 3.08
N ALA A 144 -2.31 8.55 3.87
CA ALA A 144 -2.45 8.54 5.32
C ALA A 144 -1.72 9.72 5.98
N ALA A 145 -0.50 10.04 5.54
CA ALA A 145 0.27 11.16 6.05
C ALA A 145 -0.41 12.51 5.78
N LEU A 146 -1.01 12.68 4.60
CA LEU A 146 -1.75 13.89 4.25
C LEU A 146 -3.00 14.06 5.10
N ALA A 147 -3.79 12.99 5.29
CA ALA A 147 -4.97 13.02 6.15
C ALA A 147 -4.61 13.28 7.62
N HIS A 148 -3.56 12.62 8.12
CA HIS A 148 -3.03 12.85 9.47
C HIS A 148 -2.54 14.29 9.67
N HIS A 149 -1.76 14.81 8.73
CA HIS A 149 -1.28 16.19 8.77
C HIS A 149 -2.45 17.18 8.79
N GLN A 150 -3.46 16.95 7.96
CA GLN A 150 -4.64 17.79 7.90
C GLN A 150 -5.45 17.77 9.21
N TYR A 151 -5.62 16.61 9.85
CA TYR A 151 -6.40 16.50 11.10
C TYR A 151 -5.61 17.01 12.32
N TYR A 152 -4.40 16.49 12.56
CA TYR A 152 -3.60 16.81 13.76
C TYR A 152 -2.78 18.10 13.67
N LYS A 153 -2.66 18.71 12.49
CA LYS A 153 -1.89 19.94 12.24
C LYS A 153 -0.42 19.83 12.66
N ASN A 154 0.18 18.66 12.45
CA ASN A 154 1.59 18.41 12.70
C ASN A 154 2.19 17.52 11.59
N ASN A 155 3.50 17.33 11.63
CA ASN A 155 4.24 16.58 10.60
C ASN A 155 4.73 15.21 11.09
N LEU A 156 4.17 14.67 12.18
CA LEU A 156 4.71 13.44 12.79
C LEU A 156 4.71 12.25 11.81
N LEU A 157 3.66 12.09 11.00
CA LEU A 157 3.62 11.11 9.91
C LEU A 157 4.13 11.69 8.58
N LEU A 158 4.00 12.99 8.33
CA LEU A 158 4.42 13.60 7.06
C LEU A 158 5.94 13.60 6.88
N GLU A 159 6.71 13.96 7.91
CA GLU A 159 8.17 14.02 7.86
C GLU A 159 8.83 12.68 7.46
N PRO A 160 8.51 11.52 8.06
CA PRO A 160 9.07 10.25 7.60
C PRO A 160 8.65 9.92 6.17
N ILE A 161 7.42 10.25 5.76
CA ILE A 161 6.98 10.00 4.39
C ILE A 161 7.73 10.87 3.37
N GLU A 162 8.05 12.12 3.68
CA GLU A 162 8.89 12.94 2.80
C GLU A 162 10.29 12.36 2.64
N LYS A 163 10.89 11.79 3.70
CA LYS A 163 12.16 11.06 3.61
C LYS A 163 12.04 9.82 2.73
N TYR A 164 10.94 9.09 2.83
CA TYR A 164 10.68 7.92 2.00
C TYR A 164 10.51 8.30 0.53
N VAL A 165 9.75 9.37 0.24
CA VAL A 165 9.61 9.91 -1.13
C VAL A 165 10.95 10.37 -1.68
N ALA A 166 11.78 11.04 -0.88
CA ALA A 166 13.12 11.43 -1.31
C ALA A 166 14.00 10.21 -1.62
N LEU A 167 13.87 9.10 -0.88
CA LEU A 167 14.54 7.84 -1.21
C LEU A 167 14.04 7.28 -2.54
N ILE A 168 12.73 7.18 -2.72
CA ILE A 168 12.11 6.66 -3.96
C ILE A 168 12.54 7.53 -5.15
N HIS A 169 12.55 8.86 -5.01
CA HIS A 169 13.00 9.78 -6.04
C HIS A 169 14.49 9.62 -6.37
N ARG A 170 15.36 9.30 -5.40
CA ARG A 170 16.76 8.95 -5.70
C ARG A 170 16.88 7.59 -6.40
N THR A 171 16.01 6.64 -6.09
CA THR A 171 16.05 5.29 -6.66
C THR A 171 15.49 5.21 -8.07
N PHE A 172 14.39 5.90 -8.37
CA PHE A 172 13.66 5.81 -9.63
C PHE A 172 13.61 7.13 -10.37
N GLY A 173 13.85 7.09 -11.68
CA GLY A 173 13.83 8.27 -12.53
C GLY A 173 14.59 8.06 -13.83
N PRO A 174 14.72 9.11 -14.66
CA PRO A 174 15.36 9.03 -15.98
C PRO A 174 16.90 9.11 -15.92
N GLY A 175 17.50 9.30 -14.74
CA GLY A 175 18.94 9.45 -14.59
C GLY A 175 19.71 8.13 -14.78
N GLU A 176 20.96 8.21 -15.24
CA GLU A 176 21.79 7.02 -15.55
C GLU A 176 22.01 6.07 -14.36
N ASN A 177 22.01 6.62 -13.13
CA ASN A 177 22.20 5.85 -11.88
C ASN A 177 20.88 5.45 -11.22
N GLN A 178 19.75 5.69 -11.87
CA GLN A 178 18.42 5.36 -11.35
C GLN A 178 17.87 4.12 -12.05
N LEU A 179 16.93 3.45 -11.40
CA LEU A 179 16.12 2.44 -12.04
C LEU A 179 15.03 3.11 -12.87
N HIS A 180 14.93 2.73 -14.14
CA HIS A 180 13.85 3.13 -15.04
C HIS A 180 12.58 2.30 -14.75
N GLY A 181 12.27 2.14 -13.45
CA GLY A 181 11.16 1.36 -12.91
C GLY A 181 9.93 2.21 -12.61
N TYR A 182 8.79 1.55 -12.57
CA TYR A 182 7.48 2.15 -12.27
C TYR A 182 6.60 1.13 -11.54
N PRO A 183 5.57 1.59 -10.80
CA PRO A 183 4.75 0.70 -9.96
C PRO A 183 4.02 -0.36 -10.79
N GLY A 184 4.04 -1.62 -10.34
CA GLY A 184 3.18 -2.68 -10.88
C GLY A 184 1.69 -2.36 -10.73
N HIS A 185 1.30 -1.94 -9.53
CA HIS A 185 -0.05 -1.50 -9.16
C HIS A 185 -0.11 0.03 -9.02
N PRO A 186 -0.85 0.76 -9.87
CA PRO A 186 -0.99 2.21 -9.77
C PRO A 186 -1.62 2.66 -8.44
N GLU A 187 -1.01 3.63 -7.76
CA GLU A 187 -1.48 4.22 -6.50
C GLU A 187 -0.61 5.43 -6.15
N ILE A 188 0.70 5.22 -6.14
CA ILE A 188 1.66 6.25 -5.71
C ILE A 188 1.61 7.51 -6.58
N GLU A 189 1.22 7.39 -7.86
CA GLU A 189 1.19 8.50 -8.81
C GLU A 189 0.23 9.62 -8.34
N LEU A 190 -0.98 9.26 -7.88
CA LEU A 190 -1.95 10.25 -7.37
C LEU A 190 -1.54 10.79 -5.99
N ALA A 191 -1.01 9.91 -5.14
CA ALA A 191 -0.61 10.26 -3.78
C ALA A 191 0.54 11.27 -3.79
N LEU A 192 1.54 11.07 -4.65
CA LEU A 192 2.64 12.02 -4.88
C LEU A 192 2.16 13.36 -5.43
N PHE A 193 1.19 13.34 -6.35
CA PHE A 193 0.61 14.58 -6.86
C PHE A 193 -0.12 15.36 -5.75
N ARG A 194 -0.89 14.67 -4.90
CA ARG A 194 -1.53 15.28 -3.71
C ARG A 194 -0.50 15.79 -2.70
N LEU A 195 0.61 15.07 -2.51
CA LEU A 195 1.72 15.50 -1.65
C LEU A 195 2.32 16.80 -2.17
N TYR A 196 2.65 16.87 -3.46
CA TYR A 196 3.13 18.10 -4.09
C TYR A 196 2.15 19.27 -3.92
N GLN A 197 0.86 19.04 -4.13
CA GLN A 197 -0.15 20.10 -3.95
C GLN A 197 -0.22 20.62 -2.51
N THR A 198 0.06 19.75 -1.52
CA THR A 198 -0.03 20.09 -0.10
C THR A 198 1.24 20.77 0.41
N THR A 199 2.42 20.29 0.00
CA THR A 199 3.71 20.70 0.58
C THR A 199 4.58 21.53 -0.37
N GLY A 200 4.28 21.52 -1.67
CA GLY A 200 5.14 22.10 -2.69
C GLY A 200 6.37 21.23 -3.04
N ASN A 201 6.47 20.01 -2.51
CA ASN A 201 7.59 19.10 -2.72
C ASN A 201 7.76 18.74 -4.21
N LYS A 202 8.83 19.24 -4.84
CA LYS A 202 9.09 19.06 -6.27
C LYS A 202 9.48 17.64 -6.65
N ASP A 203 10.24 16.96 -5.79
CA ASP A 203 10.59 15.55 -5.99
C ASP A 203 9.34 14.69 -6.13
N ALA A 204 8.28 14.97 -5.34
CA ALA A 204 7.01 14.26 -5.46
C ALA A 204 6.32 14.51 -6.82
N TYR A 205 6.33 15.75 -7.31
CA TYR A 205 5.77 16.09 -8.62
C TYR A 205 6.54 15.40 -9.76
N ASP A 206 7.86 15.50 -9.75
CA ASP A 206 8.72 14.95 -10.79
C ASP A 206 8.61 13.42 -10.83
N LEU A 207 8.58 12.77 -9.66
CA LEU A 207 8.39 11.33 -9.52
C LEU A 207 7.00 10.87 -9.99
N SER A 208 5.93 11.59 -9.63
CA SER A 208 4.56 11.31 -10.10
C SER A 208 4.47 11.35 -11.62
N ARG A 209 5.01 12.41 -12.23
CA ARG A 209 5.07 12.57 -13.67
C ARG A 209 5.87 11.45 -14.33
N TYR A 210 7.06 11.17 -13.81
CA TYR A 210 7.93 10.12 -14.33
C TYR A 210 7.24 8.74 -14.32
N PHE A 211 6.59 8.34 -13.23
CA PHE A 211 5.91 7.04 -13.18
C PHE A 211 4.77 6.90 -14.19
N ILE A 212 4.06 7.99 -14.47
CA ILE A 212 3.01 8.01 -15.51
C ILE A 212 3.63 7.87 -16.90
N GLU A 213 4.69 8.62 -17.19
CA GLU A 213 5.32 8.66 -18.50
C GLU A 213 6.13 7.39 -18.82
N GLU A 214 6.75 6.77 -17.81
CA GLU A 214 7.58 5.56 -17.98
C GLU A 214 6.73 4.29 -18.12
N ARG A 215 5.49 4.28 -17.61
CA ARG A 215 4.62 3.09 -17.67
C ARG A 215 4.40 2.64 -19.11
N GLY A 216 4.89 1.45 -19.44
CA GLY A 216 4.76 0.86 -20.78
C GLY A 216 5.83 1.33 -21.78
N ASN A 217 6.85 2.07 -21.33
CA ASN A 217 7.99 2.45 -22.16
C ASN A 217 8.76 1.20 -22.61
N ARG A 218 8.72 0.91 -23.91
CA ARG A 218 9.42 -0.23 -24.52
C ARG A 218 10.94 -0.09 -24.50
N LYS A 219 11.46 1.13 -24.30
CA LYS A 219 12.88 1.46 -24.32
C LYS A 219 13.39 1.89 -22.92
N GLY A 220 12.69 1.53 -21.85
CA GLY A 220 12.98 1.94 -20.48
C GLY A 220 14.34 1.47 -19.97
N GLN A 221 14.37 0.49 -19.07
CA GLN A 221 15.61 0.01 -18.47
C GLN A 221 16.51 -0.69 -19.49
N HIS A 222 17.69 -0.13 -19.77
CA HIS A 222 18.65 -0.66 -20.75
C HIS A 222 18.02 -0.98 -22.12
N GLY A 223 17.09 -0.14 -22.59
CA GLY A 223 16.48 -0.28 -23.92
C GLY A 223 15.43 -1.38 -24.04
N GLN A 224 14.86 -1.85 -22.94
CA GLN A 224 13.75 -2.82 -22.91
C GLN A 224 12.68 -2.39 -21.91
N HIS A 225 11.50 -3.02 -22.01
CA HIS A 225 10.41 -2.81 -21.07
C HIS A 225 10.80 -3.22 -19.65
N TYR A 226 10.56 -2.36 -18.66
CA TYR A 226 11.10 -2.53 -17.29
C TYR A 226 10.76 -3.90 -16.69
N PHE A 227 9.49 -4.34 -16.73
CA PHE A 227 9.10 -5.64 -16.16
C PHE A 227 9.72 -6.85 -16.88
N GLU A 228 10.12 -6.72 -18.15
CA GLU A 228 10.86 -7.78 -18.83
C GLU A 228 12.31 -7.84 -18.33
N TRP A 229 12.96 -6.69 -18.15
CA TRP A 229 14.28 -6.61 -17.54
C TRP A 229 14.27 -7.15 -16.12
N GLU A 230 13.31 -6.70 -15.31
CA GLU A 230 13.17 -7.06 -13.90
C GLU A 230 12.95 -8.57 -13.71
N SER A 231 12.08 -9.16 -14.53
CA SER A 231 11.83 -10.62 -14.55
C SER A 231 13.10 -11.42 -14.89
N LYS A 232 13.91 -10.94 -15.84
CA LYS A 232 15.21 -11.54 -16.18
C LYS A 232 16.20 -11.47 -15.02
N GLN A 233 16.26 -10.36 -14.28
CA GLN A 233 17.12 -10.24 -13.09
C GLN A 233 16.74 -11.24 -11.99
N ARG A 234 15.45 -11.59 -11.88
CA ARG A 234 14.96 -12.61 -10.94
C ARG A 234 15.15 -14.05 -11.44
N GLY A 235 15.66 -14.27 -12.66
CA GLY A 235 15.71 -15.59 -13.27
C GLY A 235 14.33 -16.22 -13.54
N SER A 236 13.27 -15.39 -13.57
CA SER A 236 11.91 -15.83 -13.85
C SER A 236 11.67 -15.80 -15.37
N SER A 237 10.97 -16.81 -15.92
CA SER A 237 10.57 -16.75 -17.33
C SER A 237 9.48 -15.68 -17.48
N THR A 238 9.70 -14.74 -18.41
CA THR A 238 8.68 -13.76 -18.79
C THR A 238 7.43 -14.50 -19.22
N HIS A 239 6.33 -14.39 -18.48
CA HIS A 239 5.00 -14.66 -19.05
C HIS A 239 4.74 -13.54 -20.07
N SER A 240 5.26 -13.73 -21.28
CA SER A 240 5.09 -12.82 -22.40
C SER A 240 3.62 -12.81 -22.80
N GLY A 241 2.93 -11.73 -22.46
CA GLY A 241 1.66 -11.39 -23.07
C GLY A 241 1.91 -10.97 -24.51
N THR A 242 1.74 -11.89 -25.46
CA THR A 242 0.95 -11.71 -26.69
C THR A 242 0.93 -13.01 -27.49
N THR A 243 -0.16 -13.77 -27.39
CA THR A 243 -0.93 -14.31 -28.53
C THR A 243 -2.13 -15.08 -28.01
N ASN A 244 -3.31 -14.50 -28.24
CA ASN A 244 -4.58 -15.21 -28.47
C ASN A 244 -4.90 -16.41 -27.56
N ARG A 245 -5.39 -16.18 -26.33
CA ARG A 245 -6.24 -17.17 -25.63
C ARG A 245 -7.44 -16.49 -24.98
N ARG A 246 -8.61 -16.81 -25.51
CA ARG A 246 -9.90 -16.68 -24.82
C ARG A 246 -9.88 -17.55 -23.55
N GLY A 247 -9.69 -16.90 -22.39
CA GLY A 247 -10.13 -17.32 -21.05
C GLY A 247 -9.25 -18.27 -20.21
N PRO A 248 -9.50 -18.38 -18.88
CA PRO A 248 -10.35 -17.54 -18.04
C PRO A 248 -9.55 -16.68 -17.02
N PHE A 249 -10.12 -15.51 -16.75
CA PHE A 249 -9.88 -14.72 -15.55
C PHE A 249 -10.05 -15.59 -14.30
N CYS A 250 -9.11 -15.50 -13.36
CA CYS A 250 -9.22 -15.86 -11.94
C CYS A 250 -10.35 -16.84 -11.55
N ALA A 251 -10.24 -18.11 -11.93
CA ALA A 251 -10.96 -19.22 -11.33
C ALA A 251 -10.23 -20.53 -11.64
N ARG A 252 -9.40 -21.01 -10.71
CA ARG A 252 -9.09 -22.44 -10.68
C ARG A 252 -9.91 -23.07 -9.58
N ASN A 253 -10.96 -23.74 -10.04
CA ASN A 253 -11.67 -24.77 -9.32
C ASN A 253 -10.67 -25.72 -8.65
N VAL A 254 -10.93 -25.95 -7.37
CA VAL A 254 -10.59 -27.17 -6.64
C VAL A 254 -10.87 -28.37 -7.54
N SER A 255 -9.87 -29.21 -7.79
CA SER A 255 -10.09 -30.54 -8.36
C SER A 255 -9.92 -31.58 -7.25
N PRO A 256 -10.87 -32.52 -7.10
CA PRO A 256 -10.98 -33.37 -5.93
C PRO A 256 -9.97 -34.51 -6.02
N HIS A 257 -9.08 -34.61 -5.03
CA HIS A 257 -8.31 -35.83 -4.85
C HIS A 257 -9.20 -36.93 -4.24
N ARG A 258 -9.58 -37.85 -5.15
CA ARG A 258 -9.70 -39.30 -4.98
C ARG A 258 -10.47 -39.82 -3.76
N ARG A 259 -11.69 -40.28 -4.04
CA ARG A 259 -12.37 -41.37 -3.32
C ARG A 259 -11.45 -42.60 -3.27
N SER A 260 -11.01 -42.98 -2.08
CA SER A 260 -10.55 -44.33 -1.79
C SER A 260 -11.76 -45.26 -1.72
N ARG A 261 -11.77 -46.30 -2.54
CA ARG A 261 -12.76 -47.37 -2.52
C ARG A 261 -12.40 -48.32 -1.37
N TYR A 262 -13.28 -48.44 -0.38
CA TYR A 262 -13.34 -49.64 0.45
C TYR A 262 -13.93 -50.77 -0.39
N ALA A 263 -13.14 -51.83 -0.58
CA ALA A 263 -13.61 -53.14 -1.01
C ALA A 263 -13.17 -54.17 0.03
N LEU A 264 -14.18 -54.67 0.74
CA LEU A 264 -14.28 -55.90 1.52
C LEU A 264 -13.17 -56.94 1.32
N HIS A 265 -12.58 -57.37 2.44
CA HIS A 265 -12.25 -58.78 2.66
C HIS A 265 -12.38 -59.14 4.15
N ARG A 266 -13.27 -60.13 4.37
CA ARG A 266 -13.55 -60.92 5.58
C ARG A 266 -14.37 -60.28 6.68
#